data_AF-A0A7S9VUI0-F1
#
_entry.id   AF-A0A7S9VUI0-F1
#
_cell.length_a   1.000
_cell.length_b   1.000
_cell.length_c   1.000
_cell.angle_alpha   90.00
_cell.angle_beta   90.00
_cell.angle_gamma   90.00
#
_symmetry.space_group_name_H-M   'P 1'
#
loop_
_entity.id
_entity.type
_entity.pdbx_description
1 polymer ?
#
loop_
_entity_poly.entity_id
_entity_poly.type
_entity_poly.pdbx_seq_one_letter_code
_entity_poly.pdbx_strand_id
1 'polypeptide(L)'
;MARADIEDALVRLEQVHKQLGVLATGAEPGWEKQYLQARRALQEQINRLCQADAELNLSDDDSRRFRDAFGKFRTATALHQADWPVVDIDRQNTGYIQSAANVGQTYQQFMTVMRALMQR
;
A
#
# COMPACT_ATOMS: atom_id res chain seq x y z
N MET A 1 13.80 -5.41 -12.78
CA MET A 1 13.83 -5.86 -11.38
C MET A 1 13.77 -7.38 -11.40
N ALA A 2 14.52 -8.07 -10.54
CA ALA A 2 14.42 -9.53 -10.45
C ALA A 2 13.14 -9.95 -9.68
N ARG A 3 12.66 -11.18 -9.86
CA ARG A 3 11.53 -11.73 -9.07
C ARG A 3 11.77 -11.59 -7.56
N ALA A 4 13.01 -11.82 -7.11
CA ALA A 4 13.42 -11.66 -5.71
C ALA A 4 13.26 -10.22 -5.19
N ASP A 5 13.52 -9.22 -6.04
CA ASP A 5 13.35 -7.81 -5.66
C ASP A 5 11.85 -7.45 -5.53
N ILE A 6 10.99 -8.06 -6.35
CA ILE A 6 9.53 -7.92 -6.23
C ILE A 6 9.05 -8.54 -4.92
N GLU A 7 9.57 -9.72 -4.57
CA GLU A 7 9.27 -10.37 -3.29
C GLU A 7 9.69 -9.51 -2.10
N ASP A 8 10.91 -8.96 -2.12
CA ASP A 8 11.38 -8.03 -1.08
C ASP A 8 10.48 -6.78 -1.00
N ALA A 9 10.10 -6.20 -2.15
CA ALA A 9 9.20 -5.06 -2.19
C ALA A 9 7.81 -5.37 -1.59
N LEU A 10 7.26 -6.56 -1.84
CA LEU A 10 6.00 -7.01 -1.25
C LEU A 10 6.11 -7.22 0.26
N VAL A 11 7.21 -7.81 0.74
CA VAL A 11 7.48 -7.99 2.18
C VAL A 11 7.59 -6.62 2.87
N ARG A 12 8.34 -5.68 2.28
CA ARG A 12 8.45 -4.31 2.80
C ARG A 12 7.11 -3.58 2.77
N LEU A 13 6.32 -3.76 1.72
CA LEU A 13 4.99 -3.18 1.62
C LEU A 13 4.09 -3.65 2.77
N GLU A 14 4.09 -4.96 3.07
CA GLU A 14 3.32 -5.53 4.17
C GLU A 14 3.76 -5.01 5.54
N GLN A 15 5.08 -4.93 5.77
CA GLN A 15 5.65 -4.37 7.00
C GLN A 15 5.24 -2.91 7.19
N VAL A 16 5.37 -2.08 6.16
CA VAL A 16 5.03 -0.66 6.22
C VAL A 16 3.53 -0.47 6.40
N HIS A 17 2.69 -1.24 5.70
CA HIS A 17 1.23 -1.16 5.86
C HIS A 17 0.81 -1.51 7.29
N LYS A 18 1.41 -2.55 7.89
CA LYS A 18 1.18 -2.91 9.30
C LYS A 18 1.63 -1.79 10.24
N GLN A 19 2.81 -1.20 10.00
CA GLN A 19 3.33 -0.10 10.80
C GLN A 19 2.40 1.13 10.76
N LEU A 20 1.90 1.49 9.57
CA LEU A 20 0.94 2.58 9.40
C LEU A 20 -0.36 2.33 10.19
N GLY A 21 -0.87 1.09 10.19
CA GLY A 21 -2.03 0.71 11.00
C GLY A 21 -1.81 0.92 12.50
N VAL A 22 -0.64 0.51 13.02
CA VAL A 22 -0.29 0.71 14.44
C VAL A 22 -0.17 2.19 14.77
N LEU A 23 0.55 2.97 13.96
CA LEU A 23 0.75 4.40 14.18
C LEU A 23 -0.55 5.21 14.03
N ALA A 24 -1.46 4.78 13.17
CA ALA A 24 -2.79 5.36 13.03
C ALA A 24 -3.61 5.22 14.33
N THR A 25 -3.37 4.18 15.12
CA THR A 25 -4.05 3.97 16.42
C THR A 25 -3.30 4.53 17.63
N GLY A 26 -2.01 4.80 17.52
CA GLY A 26 -1.17 5.26 18.63
C GLY A 26 -1.33 6.75 18.94
N ALA A 27 -1.30 7.11 20.23
CA ALA A 27 -1.31 8.50 20.71
C ALA A 27 0.08 8.97 21.22
N GLU A 28 1.13 8.21 20.90
CA GLU A 28 2.48 8.50 21.38
C GLU A 28 2.97 9.86 20.88
N PRO A 29 3.61 10.67 21.74
CA PRO A 29 4.21 11.94 21.31
C PRO A 29 5.19 11.73 20.14
N GLY A 30 5.04 12.52 19.08
CA GLY A 30 5.92 12.45 17.90
C GLY A 30 5.59 11.33 16.91
N TRP A 31 4.40 10.71 17.02
CA TRP A 31 3.90 9.73 16.06
C TRP A 31 3.90 10.26 14.62
N GLU A 32 3.72 11.58 14.43
CA GLU A 32 3.63 12.23 13.11
C GLU A 32 4.89 11.99 12.28
N LYS A 33 6.07 12.09 12.93
CA LYS A 33 7.35 11.88 12.25
C LYS A 33 7.49 10.44 11.77
N GLN A 34 7.15 9.48 12.62
CA GLN A 34 7.22 8.05 12.29
C GLN A 34 6.20 7.71 11.19
N TYR A 35 5.02 8.29 11.27
CA TYR A 35 3.95 8.07 10.30
C TYR A 35 4.29 8.67 8.93
N LEU A 36 4.89 9.86 8.89
CA LEU A 36 5.40 10.46 7.66
C LEU A 36 6.52 9.61 7.02
N GLN A 37 7.44 9.07 7.83
CA GLN A 37 8.48 8.16 7.35
C GLN A 37 7.87 6.88 6.77
N ALA A 38 6.89 6.28 7.44
CA ALA A 38 6.19 5.11 6.96
C ALA A 38 5.41 5.40 5.66
N ARG A 39 4.77 6.56 5.51
CA ARG A 39 4.12 6.97 4.25
C ARG A 39 5.10 7.09 3.08
N ARG A 40 6.31 7.62 3.33
CA ARG A 40 7.37 7.70 2.30
C ARG A 40 7.84 6.31 1.89
N ALA A 41 8.09 5.43 2.86
CA ALA A 41 8.45 4.04 2.60
C ALA A 41 7.36 3.30 1.81
N LEU A 42 6.09 3.57 2.12
CA LEU A 42 4.94 3.02 1.38
C LEU A 42 4.98 3.45 -0.09
N GLN A 43 5.15 4.76 -0.32
CA GLN A 43 5.21 5.30 -1.69
C GLN A 43 6.40 4.74 -2.48
N GLU A 44 7.54 4.55 -1.82
CA GLU A 44 8.70 3.92 -2.43
C GLU A 44 8.38 2.50 -2.91
N GLN A 45 7.74 1.67 -2.07
CA GLN A 45 7.37 0.31 -2.46
C GLN A 45 6.31 0.29 -3.56
N ILE A 46 5.32 1.19 -3.52
CA ILE A 46 4.33 1.36 -4.60
C ILE A 46 5.05 1.68 -5.92
N ASN A 47 6.02 2.61 -5.89
CA ASN A 47 6.76 2.99 -7.10
C ASN A 47 7.60 1.84 -7.65
N ARG A 48 8.24 1.05 -6.78
CA ARG A 48 8.98 -0.16 -7.18
C ARG A 48 8.06 -1.18 -7.86
N LEU A 49 6.85 -1.36 -7.34
CA LEU A 49 5.89 -2.32 -7.87
C LEU A 49 5.16 -1.86 -9.14
N CYS A 50 5.22 -0.58 -9.52
CA CYS A 50 4.54 -0.06 -10.72
C CYS A 50 4.91 -0.79 -12.03
N GLN A 51 6.08 -1.44 -12.10
CA GLN A 51 6.57 -2.13 -13.30
C GLN A 51 6.60 -3.66 -13.15
N ALA A 52 6.05 -4.18 -12.04
CA ALA A 52 6.15 -5.60 -11.72
C ALA A 52 5.44 -6.51 -12.73
N ASP A 53 4.36 -6.07 -13.41
CA ASP A 53 3.68 -6.90 -14.42
C ASP A 53 4.55 -7.17 -15.65
N ALA A 54 5.29 -6.16 -16.11
CA ALA A 54 6.23 -6.29 -17.21
C ALA A 54 7.41 -7.19 -16.82
N GLU A 55 7.89 -7.11 -15.58
CA GLU A 55 9.08 -7.82 -15.11
C GLU A 55 8.81 -9.28 -14.76
N LEU A 56 7.58 -9.60 -14.34
CA LEU A 56 7.16 -10.97 -14.04
C LEU A 56 6.79 -11.78 -15.28
N ASN A 57 6.78 -11.17 -16.48
CA ASN A 57 6.35 -11.81 -17.73
C ASN A 57 4.99 -12.53 -17.59
N LEU A 58 4.03 -11.85 -16.96
CA LEU A 58 2.71 -12.40 -16.70
C LEU A 58 1.94 -12.67 -18.01
N SER A 59 1.01 -13.63 -17.95
CA SER A 59 0.01 -13.81 -19.03
C SER A 59 -0.90 -12.58 -19.13
N ASP A 60 -1.56 -12.35 -20.27
CA ASP A 60 -2.46 -11.20 -20.46
C ASP A 60 -3.58 -11.10 -19.40
N ASP A 61 -4.09 -12.24 -18.95
CA ASP A 61 -5.11 -12.30 -17.90
C ASP A 61 -4.51 -11.91 -16.53
N ASP A 62 -3.35 -12.49 -16.19
CA ASP A 62 -2.66 -12.20 -14.94
C ASP A 62 -2.17 -10.75 -14.86
N SER A 63 -1.64 -10.20 -15.96
CA SER A 63 -1.30 -8.78 -16.09
C SER A 63 -2.51 -7.87 -15.87
N ARG A 64 -3.67 -8.24 -16.40
CA ARG A 64 -4.91 -7.47 -16.20
C ARG A 64 -5.36 -7.50 -14.74
N ARG A 65 -5.32 -8.66 -14.11
CA ARG A 65 -5.64 -8.84 -12.68
C ARG A 65 -4.68 -8.05 -11.80
N PHE A 66 -3.38 -8.07 -12.10
CA PHE A 66 -2.38 -7.25 -11.45
C PHE A 66 -2.72 -5.77 -11.55
N ARG A 67 -2.89 -5.24 -12.77
CA ARG A 67 -3.10 -3.81 -13.02
C ARG A 67 -4.38 -3.30 -12.38
N ASP A 68 -5.46 -4.09 -12.40
CA ASP A 68 -6.72 -3.74 -11.74
C ASP A 68 -6.54 -3.62 -10.22
N ALA A 69 -5.98 -4.64 -9.57
CA ALA A 69 -5.80 -4.64 -8.12
C ALA A 69 -4.79 -3.58 -7.66
N PHE A 70 -3.64 -3.47 -8.34
CA PHE A 70 -2.62 -2.47 -8.05
C PHE A 70 -3.13 -1.04 -8.29
N GLY A 71 -3.87 -0.82 -9.38
CA GLY A 71 -4.48 0.48 -9.70
C GLY A 71 -5.47 0.95 -8.65
N LYS A 72 -6.32 0.05 -8.14
CA LYS A 72 -7.25 0.33 -7.03
C LYS A 72 -6.51 0.70 -5.76
N PHE A 73 -5.53 -0.10 -5.36
CA PHE A 73 -4.72 0.15 -4.16
C PHE A 73 -3.94 1.48 -4.23
N ARG A 74 -3.27 1.74 -5.35
CA ARG A 74 -2.51 2.97 -5.58
C ARG A 74 -3.43 4.19 -5.50
N THR A 75 -4.60 4.12 -6.13
CA THR A 75 -5.57 5.23 -6.15
C THR A 75 -6.14 5.50 -4.76
N ALA A 76 -6.57 4.46 -4.04
CA ALA A 76 -7.08 4.61 -2.67
C ALA A 76 -6.03 5.22 -1.74
N THR A 77 -4.76 4.79 -1.87
CA THR A 77 -3.65 5.33 -1.08
C THR A 77 -3.41 6.81 -1.37
N ALA A 78 -3.36 7.18 -2.66
CA ALA A 78 -3.14 8.57 -3.06
C ALA A 78 -4.24 9.50 -2.55
N LEU A 79 -5.52 9.09 -2.70
CA LEU A 79 -6.66 9.85 -2.19
C LEU A 79 -6.61 10.03 -0.67
N HIS A 80 -6.39 8.93 0.07
CA HIS A 80 -6.27 9.02 1.53
C HIS A 80 -5.14 9.97 1.98
N GLN A 81 -3.99 9.93 1.31
CA GLN A 81 -2.86 10.80 1.68
C GLN A 81 -3.08 12.27 1.32
N ALA A 82 -3.83 12.54 0.25
CA ALA A 82 -4.19 13.89 -0.18
C ALA A 82 -5.22 14.51 0.77
N ASP A 83 -6.25 13.76 1.15
CA ASP A 83 -7.34 14.23 2.00
C ASP A 83 -6.92 14.34 3.48
N TRP A 84 -5.94 13.53 3.91
CA TRP A 84 -5.52 13.42 5.31
C TRP A 84 -4.02 13.68 5.46
N PRO A 85 -3.55 14.94 5.39
CA PRO A 85 -2.16 15.28 5.68
C PRO A 85 -1.83 14.94 7.13
N VAL A 86 -0.60 14.46 7.39
CA VAL A 86 -0.21 13.86 8.69
C VAL A 86 -0.45 14.80 9.87
N VAL A 87 -0.24 16.11 9.67
CA VAL A 87 -0.39 17.14 10.70
C VAL A 87 -1.84 17.41 11.08
N ASP A 88 -2.80 17.06 10.22
CA ASP A 88 -4.23 17.37 10.40
C ASP A 88 -5.09 16.09 10.51
N ILE A 89 -4.47 14.94 10.83
CA ILE A 89 -5.23 13.69 10.98
C ILE A 89 -6.12 13.79 12.22
N ASP A 90 -7.41 13.98 11.98
CA ASP A 90 -8.46 13.71 12.96
C ASP A 90 -8.86 12.24 12.89
N ARG A 91 -8.39 11.45 13.87
CA ARG A 91 -8.66 10.02 13.98
C ARG A 91 -10.12 9.69 14.27
N GLN A 92 -10.90 10.64 14.75
CA GLN A 92 -12.33 10.47 15.02
C GLN A 92 -13.19 10.85 13.82
N ASN A 93 -12.60 11.50 12.82
CA ASN A 93 -13.31 11.86 11.60
C ASN A 93 -13.74 10.60 10.84
N THR A 94 -15.03 10.51 10.54
CA THR A 94 -15.61 9.36 9.83
C THR A 94 -15.05 9.20 8.41
N GLY A 95 -14.70 10.30 7.73
CA GLY A 95 -14.05 10.28 6.42
C GLY A 95 -12.61 9.74 6.49
N TYR A 96 -11.87 10.07 7.55
CA TYR A 96 -10.55 9.49 7.78
C TYR A 96 -10.66 7.98 7.98
N ILE A 97 -11.56 7.55 8.88
CA ILE A 97 -11.78 6.13 9.18
C ILE A 97 -12.18 5.36 7.91
N GLN A 98 -13.13 5.89 7.12
CA GLN A 98 -13.59 5.26 5.88
C GLN A 98 -12.49 5.19 4.82
N SER A 99 -11.73 6.26 4.61
CA SER A 99 -10.64 6.27 3.62
C SER A 99 -9.50 5.32 4.03
N ALA A 100 -9.14 5.27 5.32
CA ALA A 100 -8.16 4.32 5.83
C ALA A 100 -8.64 2.86 5.66
N ALA A 101 -9.93 2.59 5.92
CA ALA A 101 -10.53 1.28 5.68
C ALA A 101 -10.49 0.89 4.19
N ASN A 102 -10.76 1.84 3.29
CA ASN A 102 -10.68 1.62 1.85
C ASN A 102 -9.25 1.30 1.37
N VAL A 103 -8.24 1.99 1.92
CA VAL A 103 -6.82 1.63 1.70
C VAL A 103 -6.56 0.21 2.16
N GLY A 104 -6.99 -0.15 3.37
CA GLY A 104 -6.83 -1.51 3.90
C GLY A 104 -7.49 -2.59 3.05
N GLN A 105 -8.71 -2.35 2.56
CA GLN A 105 -9.44 -3.29 1.71
C GLN A 105 -8.73 -3.50 0.37
N THR A 106 -8.35 -2.41 -0.32
CA THR A 106 -7.67 -2.49 -1.62
C THR A 106 -6.27 -3.07 -1.49
N TYR A 107 -5.56 -2.79 -0.39
CA TYR A 107 -4.30 -3.45 -0.04
C TYR A 107 -4.46 -4.97 0.08
N GLN A 108 -5.46 -5.45 0.83
CA GLN A 108 -5.68 -6.90 0.99
C GLN A 108 -5.98 -7.56 -0.36
N GLN A 109 -6.82 -6.94 -1.19
CA GLN A 109 -7.11 -7.43 -2.55
C GLN A 109 -5.83 -7.52 -3.40
N PHE A 110 -5.00 -6.48 -3.38
CA PHE A 110 -3.72 -6.47 -4.09
C PHE A 110 -2.79 -7.58 -3.60
N MET A 111 -2.61 -7.75 -2.29
CA MET A 111 -1.76 -8.80 -1.73
C MET A 111 -2.27 -10.21 -2.05
N THR A 112 -3.58 -10.43 -2.06
CA THR A 112 -4.17 -11.71 -2.49
C THR A 112 -3.85 -12.01 -3.94
N VAL A 113 -3.97 -11.03 -4.84
CA VAL A 113 -3.60 -11.19 -6.25
C VAL A 113 -2.11 -11.50 -6.38
N MET A 114 -1.24 -10.72 -5.73
CA MET A 114 0.20 -10.93 -5.80
C MET A 114 0.62 -12.31 -5.30
N ARG A 115 0.10 -12.76 -4.15
CA ARG A 115 0.39 -14.09 -3.63
C ARG A 115 0.00 -15.20 -4.60
N ALA A 116 -1.15 -15.07 -5.27
CA ALA A 116 -1.59 -16.04 -6.28
C ALA A 116 -0.69 -16.03 -7.53
N LEU A 117 -0.20 -14.87 -7.95
CA LEU A 117 0.72 -14.74 -9.09
C LEU A 117 2.11 -15.29 -8.75
N MET A 118 2.60 -15.05 -7.54
CA MET A 118 3.93 -15.48 -7.09
C MET A 118 4.04 -16.98 -6.76
N GLN A 119 2.94 -17.72 -6.78
CA GLN A 119 2.92 -19.18 -6.63
C GLN A 119 2.98 -19.94 -7.97
N ARG A 120 2.92 -19.20 -9.08
CA ARG A 120 3.09 -19.73 -10.44
C ARG A 120 4.55 -19.64 -10.87
#